data_AF-A0A644U2F2-F1
#
_entry.id   AF-A0A644U2F2-F1
#
_cell.length_a   1.000
_cell.length_b   1.000
_cell.length_c   1.000
_cell.angle_alpha   90.00
_cell.angle_beta   90.00
_cell.angle_gamma   90.00
#
_symmetry.space_group_name_H-M   'P 1'
#
loop_
_entity.id
_entity.type
_entity.pdbx_description
1 polymer ?
#
loop_
_entity_poly.entity_id
_entity_poly.type
_entity_poly.pdbx_seq_one_letter_code
_entity_poly.pdbx_strand_id
1 'polypeptide(L)'
;MHNLYLATTFAGALVCLLASLLLFSRRKEGKRSRTILAFIILFSVANYIPRFIALSSGEKPEVVVSAPMLLLAIFMLSSYIIYPVEVISPGWLNFKRLVRVYLPLLGLSGIYFLSVWAGVEYSVQHSIPGMLKFAGQFEVLFRLLLFVILFLPSFFIFFIPDAWKSNDVSNAWIRKYSLIISVNIIAYVMVLVFNNLIVHTLYYYISVGCSLMIAYMDLFYFRTGKAKPETIRAEEQSYFYKDHKRITEISSFGDQTAIRTRNEILNEQLGKYMQETCAWRNPDLSLNTLAAALYTNRTTLAQVIQDNGNISYTSYINRLRIDDFIRQIASNQSTNFQDAFYFAGFRSRATALRNFRKITGMIPSEYFQLKSECFDLADFQSNE
;
A
#
# COMPACT_ATOMS: atom_id res chain seq x y z
N MET A 1 -38.50 12.79 11.08
CA MET A 1 -37.25 13.21 10.39
C MET A 1 -36.13 13.59 11.35
N HIS A 2 -36.36 14.40 12.39
CA HIS A 2 -35.32 14.77 13.36
C HIS A 2 -34.72 13.55 14.11
N ASN A 3 -35.56 12.63 14.59
CA ASN A 3 -35.10 11.38 15.23
C ASN A 3 -34.26 10.49 14.30
N LEU A 4 -34.59 10.47 13.01
CA LEU A 4 -33.80 9.75 12.01
C LEU A 4 -32.41 10.38 11.90
N TYR A 5 -32.33 11.71 11.73
CA TYR A 5 -31.07 12.44 11.66
C TYR A 5 -30.20 12.24 12.92
N LEU A 6 -30.79 12.31 14.11
CA LEU A 6 -30.10 12.02 15.37
C LEU A 6 -29.56 10.58 15.41
N ALA A 7 -30.37 9.59 15.06
CA ALA A 7 -29.92 8.19 14.99
C ALA A 7 -28.80 7.99 13.96
N THR A 8 -28.86 8.66 12.81
CA THR A 8 -27.82 8.55 11.77
C THR A 8 -26.48 9.12 12.20
N THR A 9 -26.47 10.27 12.88
CA THR A 9 -25.24 10.92 13.34
C THR A 9 -24.56 10.07 14.43
N PHE A 10 -25.34 9.51 15.35
CA PHE A 10 -24.84 8.58 16.37
C PHE A 10 -24.29 7.30 15.76
N ALA A 11 -25.07 6.63 14.90
CA ALA A 11 -24.64 5.40 14.24
C ALA A 11 -23.38 5.62 13.39
N GLY A 12 -23.31 6.75 12.68
CA GLY A 12 -22.13 7.13 11.90
C GLY A 12 -20.89 7.35 12.76
N ALA A 13 -21.03 8.03 13.90
CA ALA A 13 -19.95 8.21 14.87
C ALA A 13 -19.46 6.88 15.45
N LEU A 14 -20.38 6.00 15.86
CA LEU A 14 -20.05 4.67 16.38
C LEU A 14 -19.30 3.82 15.36
N VAL A 15 -19.78 3.79 14.12
CA VAL A 15 -19.17 3.02 13.03
C VAL A 15 -17.78 3.54 12.68
N CYS A 16 -17.59 4.86 12.63
CA CYS A 16 -16.28 5.46 12.41
C CYS A 16 -15.32 5.20 13.59
N LEU A 17 -15.83 5.22 14.84
CA LEU A 17 -15.05 4.87 16.03
C LEU A 17 -14.55 3.43 15.96
N LEU A 18 -15.44 2.48 15.67
CA LEU A 18 -15.09 1.07 15.54
C LEU A 18 -14.09 0.84 14.39
N ALA A 19 -14.29 1.51 13.25
CA ALA A 19 -13.35 1.44 12.12
C ALA A 19 -11.96 1.98 12.49
N SER A 20 -11.90 3.12 13.19
CA SER A 20 -10.65 3.71 13.67
C SER A 20 -9.93 2.80 14.66
N LEU A 21 -10.64 2.25 15.65
CA LEU A 21 -10.10 1.29 16.62
C LEU A 21 -9.59 0.01 15.95
N LEU A 22 -10.31 -0.51 14.96
CA LEU A 22 -9.89 -1.69 14.19
C LEU A 22 -8.61 -1.41 13.42
N LEU A 23 -8.53 -0.28 12.72
CA LEU A 23 -7.31 0.14 12.00
C LEU A 23 -6.13 0.33 12.96
N PHE A 24 -6.37 0.91 14.14
CA PHE A 24 -5.34 1.12 15.15
C PHE A 24 -4.88 -0.19 15.82
N SER A 25 -5.79 -1.11 16.13
CA SER A 25 -5.47 -2.43 16.67
C SER A 25 -4.56 -3.21 15.72
N ARG A 26 -4.83 -3.11 14.41
CA ARG A 26 -4.03 -3.72 13.34
C ARG A 26 -2.86 -2.84 12.85
N ARG A 27 -2.40 -1.88 13.65
CA ARG A 27 -1.28 -1.00 13.27
C ARG A 27 0.04 -1.74 13.07
N LYS A 28 0.31 -2.80 13.86
CA LYS A 28 1.57 -3.58 13.79
C LYS A 28 1.72 -4.36 12.48
N GLU A 29 0.59 -4.69 11.85
CA GLU A 29 0.54 -5.38 10.55
C GLU A 29 0.54 -4.42 9.36
N GLY A 30 0.45 -3.10 9.60
CA GLY A 30 0.27 -2.08 8.57
C GLY A 30 1.47 -1.13 8.44
N LYS A 31 1.53 -0.40 7.33
CA LYS A 31 2.45 0.74 7.17
C LYS A 31 2.00 1.92 8.04
N ARG A 32 2.89 2.90 8.25
CA ARG A 32 2.60 4.17 8.95
C ARG A 32 1.32 4.87 8.45
N SER A 33 0.99 4.73 7.17
CA SER A 33 -0.24 5.22 6.54
C SER A 33 -1.53 4.77 7.25
N ARG A 34 -1.58 3.53 7.76
CA ARG A 34 -2.74 2.99 8.48
C ARG A 34 -3.01 3.73 9.78
N THR A 35 -1.96 4.00 10.54
CA THR A 35 -2.07 4.75 11.79
C THR A 35 -2.55 6.17 11.52
N ILE A 36 -2.06 6.80 10.45
CA ILE A 36 -2.53 8.12 10.02
C ILE A 36 -4.02 8.08 9.65
N LEU A 37 -4.46 7.11 8.85
CA LEU A 37 -5.87 6.93 8.49
C LEU A 37 -6.76 6.73 9.73
N ALA A 38 -6.32 5.93 10.71
CA ALA A 38 -7.04 5.72 11.95
C ALA A 38 -7.25 7.04 12.71
N PHE A 39 -6.22 7.88 12.80
CA PHE A 39 -6.33 9.21 13.41
C PHE A 39 -7.25 10.16 12.64
N ILE A 40 -7.25 10.13 11.30
CA ILE A 40 -8.16 10.95 10.47
C ILE A 40 -9.62 10.54 10.71
N ILE A 41 -9.90 9.23 10.73
CA ILE A 41 -11.26 8.72 11.02
C ILE A 41 -11.65 9.03 12.47
N LEU A 42 -10.73 8.93 13.42
CA LEU A 42 -10.98 9.30 14.82
C LEU A 42 -11.33 10.78 14.96
N PHE A 43 -10.63 11.65 14.23
CA PHE A 43 -10.93 13.08 14.22
C PHE A 43 -12.32 13.36 13.60
N SER A 44 -12.75 12.56 12.63
CA SER A 44 -14.13 12.63 12.10
C SER A 44 -15.17 12.36 13.20
N VAL A 45 -14.93 11.38 14.07
CA VAL A 45 -15.80 11.08 15.23
C VAL A 45 -15.86 12.26 16.19
N ALA A 46 -14.71 12.89 16.47
CA ALA A 46 -14.64 14.08 17.33
C ALA A 46 -15.48 15.26 16.79
N ASN A 47 -15.72 15.33 15.47
CA ASN A 47 -16.62 16.33 14.87
C ASN A 47 -18.10 15.91 14.90
N TYR A 48 -18.40 14.61 14.89
CA TYR A 48 -19.77 14.12 14.95
C TYR A 48 -20.38 14.19 16.36
N ILE A 49 -19.57 14.01 17.41
CA ILE A 49 -20.03 14.02 18.80
C ILE A 49 -20.64 15.37 19.22
N PRO A 50 -20.00 16.54 19.03
CA PRO A 50 -20.58 17.82 19.40
C PRO A 50 -21.89 18.08 18.65
N ARG A 51 -21.95 17.69 17.37
CA ARG A 51 -23.16 17.84 16.56
C ARG A 51 -24.30 16.95 17.06
N PHE A 52 -23.99 15.74 17.51
CA PHE A 52 -24.96 14.86 18.16
C PHE A 52 -25.46 15.43 19.50
N ILE A 53 -24.55 15.96 20.33
CA ILE A 53 -24.90 16.58 21.63
C ILE A 53 -25.84 17.77 21.39
N ALA A 54 -25.48 18.69 20.49
CA ALA A 54 -26.31 19.85 20.15
C ALA A 54 -27.72 19.43 19.68
N LEU A 55 -27.81 18.39 18.84
CA LEU A 55 -29.10 17.85 18.40
C LEU A 55 -29.90 17.22 19.54
N SER A 56 -29.23 16.54 20.48
CA SER A 56 -29.89 15.94 21.64
C SER A 56 -30.42 16.99 22.62
N SER A 57 -29.77 18.14 22.71
CA SER A 57 -30.19 19.30 23.51
C SER A 57 -31.30 20.14 22.85
N GLY A 58 -31.73 19.78 21.63
CA GLY A 58 -32.75 20.53 20.88
C GLY A 58 -32.23 21.82 20.23
N GLU A 59 -30.91 22.04 20.22
CA GLU A 59 -30.32 23.18 19.53
C GLU A 59 -30.38 22.99 18.01
N LYS A 60 -30.63 24.08 17.28
CA LYS A 60 -30.59 24.05 15.82
C LYS A 60 -29.14 23.87 15.37
N PRO A 61 -28.83 22.88 14.50
CA PRO A 61 -27.48 22.68 14.02
C PRO A 61 -26.99 23.93 13.28
N GLU A 62 -25.72 24.28 13.48
CA GLU A 62 -25.08 25.38 12.75
C GLU A 62 -25.29 25.24 11.23
N VAL A 63 -25.50 26.40 10.59
CA VAL A 63 -25.69 26.46 9.14
C VAL A 63 -24.43 25.98 8.44
N VAL A 64 -24.56 24.94 7.61
CA VAL A 64 -23.40 24.26 7.00
C VAL A 64 -22.63 25.17 6.02
N VAL A 65 -23.27 26.24 5.53
CA VAL A 65 -22.67 27.26 4.67
C VAL A 65 -21.87 28.32 5.47
N SER A 66 -21.78 28.17 6.80
CA SER A 66 -20.96 29.06 7.63
C SER A 66 -19.47 28.93 7.29
N ALA A 67 -18.75 30.04 7.40
CA ALA A 67 -17.29 30.05 7.22
C ALA A 67 -16.55 29.01 8.10
N PRO A 68 -16.86 28.83 9.41
CA PRO A 68 -16.19 27.82 10.22
C PRO A 68 -16.46 26.39 9.74
N MET A 69 -17.68 26.08 9.27
CA MET A 69 -18.01 24.75 8.75
C MET A 69 -17.31 24.46 7.42
N LEU A 70 -17.18 25.46 6.55
CA LEU A 70 -16.41 25.34 5.30
C LEU A 70 -14.91 25.15 5.57
N LEU A 71 -14.34 25.91 6.51
CA LEU A 71 -12.94 25.74 6.94
C LEU A 71 -12.71 24.33 7.52
N LEU A 72 -13.64 23.85 8.35
CA LEU A 72 -13.59 22.49 8.88
C LEU A 72 -13.68 21.43 7.77
N ALA A 73 -14.55 21.63 6.77
CA ALA A 73 -14.65 20.73 5.62
C ALA A 73 -13.34 20.68 4.82
N ILE A 74 -12.72 21.84 4.54
CA ILE A 74 -11.42 21.91 3.86
C ILE A 74 -10.34 21.19 4.69
N PHE A 75 -10.33 21.37 6.02
CA PHE A 75 -9.42 20.66 6.92
C PHE A 75 -9.60 19.13 6.80
N MET A 76 -10.84 18.65 6.87
CA MET A 76 -11.16 17.24 6.77
C MET A 76 -10.73 16.65 5.43
N LEU A 77 -11.09 17.30 4.31
CA LEU A 77 -10.70 16.82 2.99
C LEU A 77 -9.18 16.81 2.80
N SER A 78 -8.50 17.87 3.24
CA SER A 78 -7.03 17.94 3.19
C SER A 78 -6.39 16.82 4.02
N SER A 79 -6.98 16.51 5.18
CA SER A 79 -6.55 15.39 6.03
C SER A 79 -6.67 14.07 5.29
N TYR A 80 -7.77 13.84 4.55
CA TYR A 80 -7.94 12.61 3.78
C TYR A 80 -6.89 12.44 2.67
N ILE A 81 -6.33 13.50 2.07
CA ILE A 81 -5.24 13.41 1.08
C ILE A 81 -3.90 12.95 1.69
N ILE A 82 -3.68 13.20 2.98
CA ILE A 82 -2.44 12.79 3.65
C ILE A 82 -2.27 11.27 3.58
N TYR A 83 -3.36 10.52 3.70
CA TYR A 83 -3.36 9.07 3.61
C TYR A 83 -2.82 8.55 2.25
N PRO A 84 -3.40 8.88 1.08
CA PRO A 84 -2.87 8.41 -0.19
C PRO A 84 -1.46 8.91 -0.48
N VAL A 85 -1.08 10.11 -0.02
CA VAL A 85 0.31 10.60 -0.18
C VAL A 85 1.32 9.72 0.56
N GLU A 86 1.03 9.33 1.80
CA GLU A 86 1.91 8.42 2.56
C GLU A 86 1.87 6.99 2.00
N VAL A 87 0.75 6.56 1.42
CA VAL A 87 0.63 5.26 0.74
C VAL A 87 1.47 5.22 -0.55
N ILE A 88 1.40 6.27 -1.35
CA ILE A 88 2.12 6.40 -2.63
C ILE A 88 3.62 6.54 -2.38
N SER A 89 4.01 7.42 -1.44
CA SER A 89 5.38 7.76 -1.11
C SER A 89 5.65 7.56 0.40
N PRO A 90 5.94 6.32 0.85
CA PRO A 90 6.13 6.04 2.27
C PRO A 90 7.31 6.81 2.85
N GLY A 91 7.11 7.47 3.99
CA GLY A 91 8.13 8.29 4.64
C GLY A 91 8.30 9.69 4.05
N TRP A 92 7.53 10.07 3.02
CA TRP A 92 7.53 11.43 2.52
C TRP A 92 6.96 12.42 3.54
N LEU A 93 6.02 11.97 4.40
CA LEU A 93 5.37 12.84 5.36
C LEU A 93 6.22 13.09 6.60
N ASN A 94 6.79 14.30 6.66
CA ASN A 94 7.49 14.83 7.82
C ASN A 94 6.72 15.99 8.46
N PHE A 95 6.97 16.28 9.74
CA PHE A 95 6.30 17.37 10.46
C PHE A 95 6.35 18.70 9.70
N LYS A 96 7.51 19.07 9.13
CA LYS A 96 7.66 20.29 8.31
C LYS A 96 6.74 20.30 7.07
N ARG A 97 6.58 19.17 6.39
CA ARG A 97 5.71 19.06 5.20
C ARG A 97 4.24 19.02 5.60
N LEU A 98 3.91 18.38 6.71
CA LEU A 98 2.57 18.42 7.30
C LEU A 98 2.14 19.86 7.60
N VAL A 99 3.00 20.64 8.26
CA VAL A 99 2.75 22.07 8.50
C VAL A 99 2.55 22.83 7.18
N ARG A 100 3.35 22.54 6.15
CA ARG A 100 3.21 23.17 4.83
C ARG A 100 1.85 22.86 4.16
N VAL A 101 1.32 21.65 4.33
CA VAL A 101 0.00 21.27 3.80
C VAL A 101 -1.13 22.06 4.48
N TYR A 102 -1.03 22.27 5.80
CA TYR A 102 -2.04 23.03 6.55
C TYR A 102 -1.81 24.54 6.59
N LEU A 103 -0.67 25.04 6.13
CA LEU A 103 -0.34 26.46 6.12
C LEU A 103 -1.38 27.33 5.37
N PRO A 104 -1.86 26.95 4.16
CA PRO A 104 -2.90 27.72 3.48
C PRO A 104 -4.20 27.79 4.28
N LEU A 105 -4.57 26.68 4.94
CA LEU A 105 -5.77 26.64 5.78
C LEU A 105 -5.62 27.55 7.00
N LEU A 106 -4.48 27.54 7.69
CA LEU A 106 -4.21 28.45 8.80
C LEU A 106 -4.28 29.91 8.36
N GLY A 107 -3.79 30.22 7.16
CA GLY A 107 -3.93 31.55 6.55
C GLY A 107 -5.40 31.94 6.33
N LEU A 108 -6.21 31.04 5.77
CA LEU A 108 -7.66 31.28 5.57
C LEU A 108 -8.41 31.46 6.90
N SER A 109 -8.09 30.63 7.91
CA SER A 109 -8.63 30.81 9.26
C SER A 109 -8.21 32.15 9.86
N GLY A 110 -6.96 32.58 9.66
CA GLY A 110 -6.49 33.90 10.08
C GLY A 110 -7.27 35.04 9.43
N ILE A 111 -7.52 34.97 8.12
CA ILE A 111 -8.36 35.94 7.40
C ILE A 111 -9.78 35.99 7.99
N TYR A 112 -10.37 34.82 8.29
CA TYR A 112 -11.67 34.75 8.94
C TYR A 112 -11.66 35.47 10.30
N PHE A 113 -10.73 35.14 11.20
CA PHE A 113 -10.66 35.79 12.51
C PHE A 113 -10.38 37.29 12.41
N LEU A 114 -9.51 37.72 11.50
CA LEU A 114 -9.24 39.14 11.24
C LEU A 114 -10.49 39.87 10.71
N SER A 115 -11.27 39.23 9.84
CA SER A 115 -12.51 39.83 9.32
C SER A 115 -13.57 39.99 10.40
N VAL A 116 -13.72 39.01 11.30
CA VAL A 116 -14.62 39.11 12.46
C VAL A 116 -14.14 40.21 13.40
N TRP A 117 -12.82 40.28 13.65
CA TRP A 117 -12.23 41.35 14.47
C TRP A 117 -12.41 42.75 13.86
N ALA A 118 -12.38 42.85 12.53
CA ALA A 118 -12.66 44.07 11.78
C ALA A 118 -14.16 44.44 11.72
N GLY A 119 -15.03 43.67 12.39
CA GLY A 119 -16.47 43.96 12.48
C GLY A 119 -17.29 43.47 11.27
N VAL A 120 -16.78 42.55 10.46
CA VAL A 120 -17.55 41.93 9.38
C VAL A 120 -18.56 40.96 9.98
N GLU A 121 -19.85 41.29 9.90
CA GLU A 121 -20.92 40.38 10.27
C GLU A 121 -21.12 39.33 9.18
N TYR A 122 -20.95 38.06 9.54
CA TYR A 122 -21.23 36.95 8.64
C TYR A 122 -22.73 36.64 8.65
N SER A 123 -23.40 36.99 7.56
CA SER A 123 -24.83 36.80 7.39
C SER A 123 -25.20 35.31 7.31
N VAL A 124 -26.34 34.98 7.94
CA VAL A 124 -26.87 33.61 8.02
C VAL A 124 -27.63 33.27 6.74
N GLN A 125 -26.96 33.26 5.58
CA GLN A 125 -27.60 32.71 4.38
C GLN A 125 -27.66 31.20 4.45
N HIS A 126 -28.81 30.67 4.06
CA HIS A 126 -29.10 29.24 4.11
C HIS A 126 -28.63 28.46 2.88
N SER A 127 -28.18 29.09 1.79
CA SER A 127 -27.76 28.36 0.58
C SER A 127 -26.82 29.14 -0.35
N ILE A 128 -25.97 28.42 -1.09
CA ILE A 128 -25.03 29.01 -2.07
C ILE A 128 -25.73 29.81 -3.17
N PRO A 129 -26.82 29.33 -3.82
CA PRO A 129 -27.53 30.11 -4.83
C PRO A 129 -28.11 31.42 -4.28
N GLY A 130 -28.50 31.44 -3.00
CA GLY A 130 -28.96 32.65 -2.34
C GLY A 130 -27.85 33.67 -2.11
N MET A 131 -26.62 33.21 -1.86
CA MET A 131 -25.45 34.06 -1.65
C MET A 131 -24.97 34.75 -2.92
N LEU A 132 -25.11 34.12 -4.09
CA LEU A 132 -24.72 34.69 -5.38
C LEU A 132 -25.38 36.05 -5.68
N LYS A 133 -26.56 36.31 -5.11
CA LYS A 133 -27.25 37.62 -5.23
C LYS A 133 -26.49 38.77 -4.55
N PHE A 134 -25.63 38.45 -3.58
CA PHE A 134 -24.88 39.41 -2.77
C PHE A 134 -23.36 39.31 -3.02
N ALA A 135 -22.96 38.87 -4.22
CA ALA A 135 -21.55 38.63 -4.57
C ALA A 135 -20.61 39.84 -4.45
N GLY A 136 -21.13 41.05 -4.20
CA GLY A 136 -20.32 42.25 -3.93
C GLY A 136 -19.78 42.35 -2.50
N GLN A 137 -20.30 41.55 -1.55
CA GLN A 137 -19.87 41.59 -0.15
C GLN A 137 -18.65 40.68 0.10
N PHE A 138 -17.69 41.17 0.87
CA PHE A 138 -16.46 40.43 1.20
C PHE A 138 -16.77 39.04 1.82
N GLU A 139 -17.73 38.97 2.73
CA GLU A 139 -18.11 37.73 3.41
C GLU A 139 -18.65 36.64 2.47
N VAL A 140 -19.31 37.04 1.38
CA VAL A 140 -19.85 36.14 0.36
C VAL A 140 -18.72 35.68 -0.54
N LEU A 141 -17.87 36.61 -1.00
CA LEU A 141 -16.68 36.30 -1.80
C LEU A 141 -15.74 35.35 -1.08
N PHE A 142 -15.51 35.56 0.21
CA PHE A 142 -14.69 34.68 1.04
C PHE A 142 -15.27 33.27 1.11
N ARG A 143 -16.58 33.12 1.36
CA ARG A 143 -17.25 31.80 1.38
C ARG A 143 -17.27 31.12 0.01
N LEU A 144 -17.44 31.87 -1.08
CA LEU A 144 -17.32 31.34 -2.45
C LEU A 144 -15.89 30.88 -2.76
N LEU A 145 -14.88 31.60 -2.29
CA LEU A 145 -13.48 31.19 -2.40
C LEU A 145 -13.24 29.88 -1.63
N LEU A 146 -13.73 29.75 -0.39
CA LEU A 146 -13.65 28.50 0.37
C LEU A 146 -14.34 27.35 -0.38
N PHE A 147 -15.49 27.61 -1.00
CA PHE A 147 -16.20 26.63 -1.81
C PHE A 147 -15.37 26.13 -3.00
N VAL A 148 -14.67 27.03 -3.72
CA VAL A 148 -13.77 26.63 -4.82
C VAL A 148 -12.58 25.82 -4.31
N ILE A 149 -12.03 26.17 -3.15
CA ILE A 149 -10.90 25.46 -2.53
C ILE A 149 -11.25 24.01 -2.14
N LEU A 150 -12.52 23.69 -1.86
CA LEU A 150 -12.97 22.32 -1.55
C LEU A 150 -12.63 21.30 -2.65
N PHE A 151 -12.52 21.73 -3.91
CA PHE A 151 -12.24 20.84 -5.05
C PHE A 151 -10.74 20.57 -5.25
N LEU A 152 -9.86 21.43 -4.73
CA LEU A 152 -8.40 21.29 -4.88
C LEU A 152 -7.87 19.94 -4.36
N PRO A 153 -8.33 19.41 -3.21
CA PRO A 153 -7.99 18.08 -2.73
C PRO A 153 -8.10 16.95 -3.76
N SER A 154 -9.23 16.89 -4.48
CA SER A 154 -9.46 15.86 -5.49
C SER A 154 -8.56 16.04 -6.70
N PHE A 155 -8.34 17.28 -7.12
CA PHE A 155 -7.48 17.58 -8.25
C PHE A 155 -6.03 17.14 -7.96
N PHE A 156 -5.52 17.46 -6.77
CA PHE A 156 -4.13 17.18 -6.38
C PHE A 156 -3.73 15.70 -6.53
N ILE A 157 -4.65 14.76 -6.30
CA ILE A 157 -4.40 13.32 -6.42
C ILE A 157 -4.08 12.91 -7.86
N PHE A 158 -4.66 13.58 -8.86
CA PHE A 158 -4.41 13.29 -10.28
C PHE A 158 -3.05 13.81 -10.77
N PHE A 159 -2.51 14.86 -10.15
CA PHE A 159 -1.23 15.46 -10.54
C PHE A 159 -0.01 14.78 -9.93
N ILE A 160 -0.19 13.73 -9.14
CA ILE A 160 0.92 13.03 -8.50
C ILE A 160 1.77 12.36 -9.59
N PRO A 161 3.04 12.77 -9.79
CA PRO A 161 3.89 12.24 -10.84
C PRO A 161 4.08 10.72 -10.71
N ASP A 162 4.13 10.02 -11.84
CA ASP A 162 4.37 8.57 -11.86
C ASP A 162 5.68 8.19 -11.15
N ALA A 163 6.69 9.08 -11.18
CA ALA A 163 7.97 8.90 -10.50
C ALA A 163 7.85 8.78 -8.96
N TRP A 164 6.75 9.23 -8.35
CA TRP A 164 6.55 9.18 -6.90
C TRP A 164 5.79 7.92 -6.46
N LYS A 165 5.31 7.11 -7.42
CA LYS A 165 4.51 5.92 -7.15
C LYS A 165 5.38 4.76 -6.69
N SER A 166 5.13 4.29 -5.46
CA SER A 166 5.69 3.01 -5.03
C SER A 166 5.15 1.85 -5.88
N ASN A 167 5.98 0.82 -6.08
CA ASN A 167 5.61 -0.39 -6.84
C ASN A 167 4.38 -1.13 -6.28
N ASP A 168 3.97 -0.82 -5.04
CA ASP A 168 2.81 -1.42 -4.37
C ASP A 168 1.47 -0.79 -4.83
N VAL A 169 1.48 0.36 -5.49
CA VAL A 169 0.27 1.14 -5.78
C VAL A 169 -0.05 1.11 -7.27
N SER A 170 -1.17 0.48 -7.64
CA SER A 170 -1.63 0.49 -9.03
C SER A 170 -2.39 1.78 -9.39
N ASN A 171 -2.39 2.15 -10.67
CA ASN A 171 -3.24 3.24 -11.18
C ASN A 171 -4.74 2.98 -10.95
N ALA A 172 -5.17 1.71 -10.84
CA ALA A 172 -6.54 1.37 -10.50
C ALA A 172 -6.89 1.76 -9.05
N TRP A 173 -5.95 1.65 -8.11
CA TRP A 173 -6.14 2.08 -6.73
C TRP A 173 -6.35 3.59 -6.63
N ILE A 174 -5.49 4.36 -7.30
CA ILE A 174 -5.56 5.83 -7.31
C ILE A 174 -6.88 6.31 -7.90
N ARG A 175 -7.32 5.71 -9.03
CA ARG A 175 -8.63 6.03 -9.64
C ARG A 175 -9.81 5.73 -8.71
N LYS A 176 -9.82 4.56 -8.05
CA LYS A 176 -10.86 4.20 -7.08
C LYS A 176 -10.88 5.16 -5.89
N TYR A 177 -9.73 5.49 -5.33
CA TYR A 177 -9.61 6.43 -4.23
C TYR A 177 -10.12 7.83 -4.61
N SER A 178 -9.70 8.32 -5.77
CA SER A 178 -10.15 9.62 -6.29
C SER A 178 -11.66 9.66 -6.55
N LEU A 179 -12.25 8.56 -7.03
CA LEU A 179 -13.69 8.43 -7.20
C LEU A 179 -14.42 8.58 -5.86
N ILE A 180 -13.94 7.91 -4.80
CA ILE A 180 -14.55 7.97 -3.47
C ILE A 180 -14.54 9.40 -2.92
N ILE A 181 -13.41 10.10 -3.01
CA ILE A 181 -13.32 11.50 -2.56
C ILE A 181 -14.22 12.40 -3.42
N SER A 182 -14.28 12.18 -4.72
CA SER A 182 -15.14 12.98 -5.62
C SER A 182 -16.63 12.80 -5.27
N VAL A 183 -17.07 11.58 -4.99
CA VAL A 183 -18.44 11.29 -4.51
C VAL A 183 -18.73 12.01 -3.19
N ASN A 184 -17.76 12.02 -2.27
CA ASN A 184 -17.91 12.71 -0.99
C ASN A 184 -18.02 14.24 -1.16
N ILE A 185 -17.20 14.84 -2.03
CA ILE A 185 -17.29 16.27 -2.38
C ILE A 185 -18.66 16.59 -2.98
N ILE A 186 -19.10 15.82 -3.98
CA ILE A 186 -20.39 16.07 -4.63
C ILE A 186 -21.52 15.99 -3.60
N ALA A 187 -21.50 14.99 -2.71
CA ALA A 187 -22.49 14.88 -1.65
C ALA A 187 -22.47 16.09 -0.70
N TYR A 188 -21.29 16.61 -0.36
CA TYR A 188 -21.16 17.82 0.45
C TYR A 188 -21.66 19.07 -0.29
N VAL A 189 -21.38 19.20 -1.59
CA VAL A 189 -21.91 20.28 -2.44
C VAL A 189 -23.44 20.25 -2.47
N MET A 190 -24.06 19.07 -2.57
CA MET A 190 -25.51 18.94 -2.49
C MET A 190 -26.07 19.48 -1.17
N VAL A 191 -25.37 19.26 -0.06
CA VAL A 191 -25.74 19.82 1.25
C VAL A 191 -25.72 21.36 1.22
N LEU A 192 -24.68 21.95 0.62
CA LEU A 192 -24.53 23.41 0.51
C LEU A 192 -25.58 24.07 -0.40
N VAL A 193 -26.04 23.37 -1.44
CA VAL A 193 -27.00 23.88 -2.42
C VAL A 193 -28.44 23.81 -1.90
N PHE A 194 -28.86 22.64 -1.40
CA PHE A 194 -30.26 22.39 -1.05
C PHE A 194 -30.59 22.71 0.42
N ASN A 195 -29.61 22.64 1.32
CA ASN A 195 -29.74 22.88 2.76
C ASN A 195 -31.02 22.30 3.41
N ASN A 196 -31.39 21.08 3.03
CA ASN A 196 -32.57 20.38 3.54
C ASN A 196 -32.14 19.25 4.49
N LEU A 197 -32.93 19.00 5.54
CA LEU A 197 -32.63 17.96 6.54
C LEU A 197 -32.43 16.56 5.94
N ILE A 198 -33.18 16.23 4.88
CA ILE A 198 -33.06 14.96 4.15
C ILE A 198 -31.67 14.85 3.51
N VAL A 199 -31.20 15.93 2.88
CA VAL A 199 -29.89 15.98 2.20
C VAL A 199 -28.75 15.90 3.21
N HIS A 200 -28.88 16.57 4.36
CA HIS A 200 -27.93 16.41 5.48
C HIS A 200 -27.86 14.95 5.93
N THR A 201 -29.00 14.30 6.13
CA THR A 201 -29.08 12.88 6.55
C THR A 201 -28.42 11.95 5.52
N LEU A 202 -28.71 12.15 4.24
CA LEU A 202 -28.10 11.37 3.15
C LEU A 202 -26.59 11.56 3.06
N TYR A 203 -26.11 12.79 3.23
CA TYR A 203 -24.68 13.09 3.23
C TYR A 203 -23.94 12.33 4.33
N TYR A 204 -24.51 12.21 5.54
CA TYR A 204 -23.90 11.43 6.61
C TYR A 204 -23.69 9.96 6.22
N TYR A 205 -24.70 9.33 5.61
CA TYR A 205 -24.55 7.95 5.11
C TYR A 205 -23.46 7.84 4.05
N ILE A 206 -23.43 8.76 3.09
CA ILE A 206 -22.41 8.76 2.03
C ILE A 206 -21.02 8.99 2.63
N SER A 207 -20.86 9.91 3.57
CA SER A 207 -19.59 10.23 4.23
C SER A 207 -19.05 9.06 5.04
N VAL A 208 -19.90 8.41 5.85
CA VAL A 208 -19.51 7.21 6.59
C VAL A 208 -19.20 6.06 5.63
N GLY A 209 -20.01 5.86 4.59
CA GLY A 209 -19.76 4.84 3.55
C GLY A 209 -18.42 5.05 2.84
N CYS A 210 -18.08 6.29 2.48
CA CYS A 210 -16.78 6.63 1.89
C CYS A 210 -15.63 6.32 2.86
N SER A 211 -15.77 6.70 4.13
CA SER A 211 -14.75 6.47 5.17
C SER A 211 -14.51 4.97 5.39
N LEU A 212 -15.58 4.17 5.43
CA LEU A 212 -15.52 2.71 5.50
C LEU A 212 -14.90 2.10 4.25
N MET A 213 -15.24 2.61 3.06
CA MET A 213 -14.65 2.12 1.80
C MET A 213 -13.14 2.37 1.76
N ILE A 214 -12.69 3.54 2.25
CA ILE A 214 -11.25 3.84 2.38
C ILE A 214 -10.59 2.89 3.39
N ALA A 215 -11.20 2.65 4.55
CA ALA A 215 -10.70 1.70 5.54
C ALA A 215 -10.65 0.26 4.99
N TYR A 216 -11.67 -0.17 4.25
CA TYR A 216 -11.73 -1.45 3.56
C TYR A 216 -10.61 -1.58 2.53
N MET A 217 -10.40 -0.54 1.71
CA MET A 217 -9.29 -0.51 0.77
C MET A 217 -7.95 -0.65 1.49
N ASP A 218 -7.70 0.05 2.61
CA ASP A 218 -6.44 -0.15 3.37
C ASP A 218 -6.27 -1.59 3.88
N LEU A 219 -7.33 -2.17 4.45
CA LEU A 219 -7.28 -3.49 5.09
C LEU A 219 -7.12 -4.65 4.11
N PHE A 220 -7.80 -4.58 2.97
CA PHE A 220 -7.91 -5.71 2.03
C PHE A 220 -7.10 -5.51 0.76
N TYR A 221 -7.03 -4.30 0.20
CA TYR A 221 -6.32 -4.05 -1.07
C TYR A 221 -4.81 -4.25 -0.93
N PHE A 222 -4.21 -3.76 0.17
CA PHE A 222 -2.79 -3.96 0.43
C PHE A 222 -2.43 -5.36 0.92
N ARG A 223 -3.43 -6.16 1.35
CA ARG A 223 -3.22 -7.54 1.81
C ARG A 223 -3.29 -8.54 0.66
N THR A 224 -4.22 -8.38 -0.29
CA THR A 224 -4.32 -9.27 -1.46
C THR A 224 -3.14 -9.12 -2.41
N GLY A 225 -2.49 -7.96 -2.47
CA GLY A 225 -1.22 -7.78 -3.16
C GLY A 225 0.02 -8.33 -2.42
N LYS A 226 -0.11 -8.68 -1.14
CA LYS A 226 1.00 -9.03 -0.23
C LYS A 226 0.93 -10.43 0.38
N ALA A 227 0.19 -11.35 -0.21
CA ALA A 227 0.47 -12.77 -0.05
C ALA A 227 1.59 -13.21 -1.02
N LYS A 228 2.71 -12.47 -1.05
CA LYS A 228 3.94 -12.94 -1.72
C LYS A 228 5.00 -13.17 -0.64
N PRO A 229 5.37 -14.42 -0.32
CA PRO A 229 6.25 -14.78 0.79
C PRO A 229 7.72 -14.33 0.63
N GLU A 230 8.02 -13.44 -0.32
CA GLU A 230 9.38 -13.02 -0.65
C GLU A 230 9.84 -11.76 0.08
N THR A 231 8.95 -10.81 0.41
CA THR A 231 9.34 -9.55 1.06
C THR A 231 9.71 -9.72 2.53
N ILE A 232 9.00 -10.58 3.27
CA ILE A 232 9.37 -10.94 4.65
C ILE A 232 10.73 -11.67 4.66
N ARG A 233 10.96 -12.57 3.70
CA ARG A 233 12.25 -13.25 3.51
C ARG A 233 13.38 -12.30 3.12
N ALA A 234 13.11 -11.29 2.29
CA ALA A 234 14.13 -10.33 1.84
C ALA A 234 14.52 -9.34 2.94
N GLU A 235 13.57 -8.91 3.78
CA GLU A 235 13.87 -8.07 4.95
C GLU A 235 14.65 -8.87 6.00
N GLU A 236 14.23 -10.10 6.34
CA GLU A 236 15.00 -11.00 7.20
C GLU A 236 16.42 -11.25 6.66
N GLN A 237 16.58 -11.43 5.35
CA GLN A 237 17.89 -11.61 4.70
C GLN A 237 18.76 -10.33 4.75
N SER A 238 18.16 -9.15 4.63
CA SER A 238 18.86 -7.86 4.65
C SER A 238 19.36 -7.48 6.04
N TYR A 239 18.52 -7.69 7.07
CA TYR A 239 18.94 -7.51 8.46
C TYR A 239 20.05 -8.51 8.84
N PHE A 240 19.93 -9.76 8.40
CA PHE A 240 20.92 -10.80 8.64
C PHE A 240 22.26 -10.53 7.93
N TYR A 241 22.25 -10.02 6.70
CA TYR A 241 23.46 -9.63 5.98
C TYR A 241 24.23 -8.52 6.70
N LYS A 242 23.52 -7.51 7.24
CA LYS A 242 24.16 -6.43 8.01
C LYS A 242 24.76 -6.88 9.33
N ASP A 243 24.05 -7.75 10.05
CA ASP A 243 24.51 -8.28 11.34
C ASP A 243 25.70 -9.24 11.15
N HIS A 244 25.68 -10.06 10.08
CA HIS A 244 26.77 -10.98 9.74
C HIS A 244 28.00 -10.28 9.16
N LYS A 245 27.83 -9.20 8.38
CA LYS A 245 28.97 -8.38 7.92
C LYS A 245 29.75 -7.81 9.12
N ARG A 246 29.03 -7.40 10.19
CA ARG A 246 29.67 -7.02 11.46
C ARG A 246 30.42 -8.18 12.12
N ILE A 247 29.82 -9.38 12.19
CA ILE A 247 30.47 -10.55 12.82
C ILE A 247 31.71 -11.01 12.02
N THR A 248 31.65 -10.94 10.69
CA THR A 248 32.75 -11.32 9.79
C THR A 248 33.91 -10.32 9.83
N GLU A 249 33.61 -9.03 10.03
CA GLU A 249 34.63 -8.01 10.28
C GLU A 249 35.33 -8.22 11.64
N ILE A 250 34.62 -8.73 12.65
CA ILE A 250 35.16 -9.03 13.99
C ILE A 250 36.03 -10.30 14.00
N SER A 251 35.72 -11.32 13.18
CA SER A 251 36.50 -12.57 13.08
C SER A 251 37.74 -12.48 12.17
N SER A 252 38.01 -11.31 11.58
CA SER A 252 39.12 -11.09 10.64
C SER A 252 40.53 -11.12 11.25
N PHE A 253 40.66 -11.46 12.55
CA PHE A 253 41.95 -11.53 13.26
C PHE A 253 42.50 -12.96 13.52
N GLY A 254 41.95 -14.00 12.87
CA GLY A 254 42.47 -15.37 12.99
C GLY A 254 42.28 -16.25 11.74
N ASP A 255 43.40 -16.74 11.19
CA ASP A 255 43.59 -17.75 10.13
C ASP A 255 42.49 -17.91 9.05
N GLN A 256 42.55 -17.03 8.03
CA GLN A 256 41.65 -17.05 6.86
C GLN A 256 41.79 -18.31 5.98
N THR A 257 42.90 -19.03 6.09
CA THR A 257 43.24 -20.16 5.20
C THR A 257 42.43 -21.41 5.55
N ALA A 258 42.35 -21.75 6.85
CA ALA A 258 41.59 -22.92 7.32
C ALA A 258 40.06 -22.78 7.11
N ILE A 259 39.54 -21.56 7.20
CA ILE A 259 38.12 -21.27 7.00
C ILE A 259 37.72 -21.45 5.52
N ARG A 260 38.57 -21.01 4.58
CA ARG A 260 38.32 -21.19 3.15
C ARG A 260 38.26 -22.65 2.75
N THR A 261 39.23 -23.46 3.18
CA THR A 261 39.25 -24.91 2.90
C THR A 261 38.01 -25.62 3.48
N ARG A 262 37.55 -25.24 4.68
CA ARG A 262 36.33 -25.79 5.27
C ARG A 262 35.07 -25.44 4.47
N ASN A 263 34.97 -24.21 3.98
CA ASN A 263 33.83 -23.75 3.19
C ASN A 263 33.78 -24.41 1.81
N GLU A 264 34.94 -24.68 1.19
CA GLU A 264 35.03 -25.44 -0.07
C GLU A 264 34.55 -26.88 0.10
N ILE A 265 34.98 -27.57 1.17
CA ILE A 265 34.51 -28.93 1.49
C ILE A 265 33.00 -28.94 1.73
N LEU A 266 32.48 -27.97 2.49
CA LEU A 266 31.05 -27.87 2.76
C LEU A 266 30.23 -27.60 1.48
N ASN A 267 30.80 -26.86 0.52
CA ASN A 267 30.16 -26.66 -0.77
C ASN A 267 30.09 -27.94 -1.61
N GLU A 268 31.17 -28.72 -1.62
CA GLU A 268 31.18 -30.01 -2.31
C GLU A 268 30.13 -30.96 -1.70
N GLN A 269 30.05 -31.01 -0.37
CA GLN A 269 29.03 -31.77 0.36
C GLN A 269 27.60 -31.30 0.05
N LEU A 270 27.38 -29.99 0.00
CA LEU A 270 26.10 -29.40 -0.40
C LEU A 270 25.73 -29.82 -1.84
N GLY A 271 26.67 -29.78 -2.77
CA GLY A 271 26.48 -30.19 -4.16
C GLY A 271 26.11 -31.66 -4.27
N LYS A 272 26.85 -32.55 -3.61
CA LYS A 272 26.58 -34.00 -3.56
C LYS A 272 25.21 -34.30 -2.96
N TYR A 273 24.93 -33.75 -1.78
CA TYR A 273 23.65 -33.93 -1.11
C TYR A 273 22.48 -33.51 -1.99
N MET A 274 22.59 -32.36 -2.66
CA MET A 274 21.55 -31.88 -3.58
C MET A 274 21.33 -32.88 -4.70
N GLN A 275 22.39 -33.31 -5.39
CA GLN A 275 22.28 -34.20 -6.55
C GLN A 275 21.74 -35.59 -6.20
N GLU A 276 22.25 -36.21 -5.11
CA GLU A 276 21.87 -37.56 -4.71
C GLU A 276 20.42 -37.63 -4.21
N THR A 277 19.99 -36.65 -3.42
CA THR A 277 18.65 -36.65 -2.81
C THR A 277 17.59 -35.93 -3.64
N CYS A 278 18.01 -35.19 -4.68
CA CYS A 278 17.14 -34.26 -5.41
C CYS A 278 16.37 -33.31 -4.47
N ALA A 279 16.99 -32.89 -3.35
CA ALA A 279 16.32 -32.16 -2.28
C ALA A 279 15.59 -30.88 -2.74
N TRP A 280 16.03 -30.27 -3.84
CA TRP A 280 15.37 -29.09 -4.43
C TRP A 280 13.90 -29.36 -4.80
N ARG A 281 13.52 -30.61 -5.12
CA ARG A 281 12.13 -30.99 -5.45
C ARG A 281 11.18 -30.88 -4.26
N ASN A 282 11.70 -30.89 -3.03
CA ASN A 282 10.85 -30.74 -1.85
C ASN A 282 10.37 -29.28 -1.72
N PRO A 283 9.06 -28.99 -1.81
CA PRO A 283 8.52 -27.64 -1.71
C PRO A 283 8.64 -27.03 -0.30
N ASP A 284 8.85 -27.85 0.73
CA ASP A 284 9.03 -27.45 2.14
C ASP A 284 10.51 -27.31 2.54
N LEU A 285 11.46 -27.50 1.61
CA LEU A 285 12.88 -27.36 1.90
C LEU A 285 13.21 -25.94 2.39
N SER A 286 13.68 -25.87 3.64
CA SER A 286 14.15 -24.64 4.27
C SER A 286 15.67 -24.66 4.43
N LEU A 287 16.27 -23.48 4.57
CA LEU A 287 17.71 -23.37 4.84
C LEU A 287 18.08 -24.03 6.19
N ASN A 288 17.18 -24.01 7.18
CA ASN A 288 17.41 -24.65 8.48
C ASN A 288 17.44 -26.18 8.36
N THR A 289 16.48 -26.76 7.64
CA THR A 289 16.43 -28.20 7.39
C THR A 289 17.64 -28.67 6.59
N LEU A 290 18.12 -27.86 5.65
CA LEU A 290 19.31 -28.16 4.87
C LEU A 290 20.59 -28.05 5.68
N ALA A 291 20.71 -27.02 6.53
CA ALA A 291 21.86 -26.88 7.43
C ALA A 291 21.96 -28.05 8.42
N ALA A 292 20.81 -28.48 8.97
CA ALA A 292 20.76 -29.65 9.84
C ALA A 292 21.20 -30.93 9.12
N ALA A 293 20.75 -31.14 7.87
CA ALA A 293 21.14 -32.30 7.06
C ALA A 293 22.64 -32.33 6.72
N LEU A 294 23.28 -31.15 6.62
CA LEU A 294 24.70 -30.99 6.36
C LEU A 294 25.54 -30.80 7.62
N TYR A 295 24.96 -31.05 8.81
CA TYR A 295 25.61 -30.90 10.11
C TYR A 295 26.32 -29.55 10.30
N THR A 296 25.71 -28.48 9.77
CA THR A 296 26.24 -27.12 9.82
C THR A 296 25.19 -26.15 10.37
N ASN A 297 25.58 -24.89 10.55
CA ASN A 297 24.64 -23.84 10.94
C ASN A 297 24.11 -23.08 9.71
N ARG A 298 22.93 -22.49 9.87
CA ARG A 298 22.24 -21.72 8.82
C ARG A 298 23.11 -20.60 8.24
N THR A 299 23.90 -19.94 9.09
CA THR A 299 24.74 -18.79 8.74
C THR A 299 25.87 -19.18 7.80
N THR A 300 26.66 -20.19 8.19
CA THR A 300 27.77 -20.75 7.41
C THR A 300 27.26 -21.28 6.08
N LEU A 301 26.12 -21.98 6.08
CA LEU A 301 25.56 -22.50 4.83
C LEU A 301 25.08 -21.39 3.88
N ALA A 302 24.44 -20.33 4.41
CA ALA A 302 24.06 -19.18 3.59
C ALA A 302 25.29 -18.49 2.96
N GLN A 303 26.37 -18.37 3.73
CA GLN A 303 27.63 -17.79 3.28
C GLN A 303 28.27 -18.64 2.18
N VAL A 304 28.38 -19.96 2.37
CA VAL A 304 28.90 -20.87 1.34
C VAL A 304 28.10 -20.76 0.04
N ILE A 305 26.77 -20.66 0.12
CA ILE A 305 25.93 -20.49 -1.09
C ILE A 305 26.24 -19.16 -1.79
N GLN A 306 26.46 -18.07 -1.03
CA GLN A 306 26.77 -16.74 -1.57
C GLN A 306 28.16 -16.65 -2.18
N ASP A 307 29.16 -17.22 -1.50
CA ASP A 307 30.55 -17.27 -1.97
C ASP A 307 30.65 -18.02 -3.31
N ASN A 308 29.71 -18.95 -3.58
CA ASN A 308 29.58 -19.66 -4.85
C ASN A 308 28.73 -18.93 -5.91
N GLY A 309 28.56 -17.61 -5.77
CA GLY A 309 27.94 -16.77 -6.80
C GLY A 309 26.42 -16.73 -6.80
N ASN A 310 25.75 -17.28 -5.78
CA ASN A 310 24.29 -17.19 -5.65
C ASN A 310 23.87 -16.04 -4.73
N ILE A 311 22.97 -15.18 -5.19
CA ILE A 311 22.51 -14.02 -4.40
C ILE A 311 21.83 -14.44 -3.07
N SER A 312 21.15 -15.59 -3.06
CA SER A 312 20.52 -16.16 -1.85
C SER A 312 20.26 -17.66 -1.98
N TYR A 313 20.01 -18.33 -0.85
CA TYR A 313 19.50 -19.71 -0.80
C TYR A 313 18.29 -19.93 -1.72
N THR A 314 17.32 -19.00 -1.71
CA THR A 314 16.13 -19.11 -2.56
C THR A 314 16.49 -19.05 -4.03
N SER A 315 17.45 -18.20 -4.41
CA SER A 315 17.96 -18.12 -5.78
C SER A 315 18.64 -19.42 -6.19
N TYR A 316 19.47 -19.99 -5.31
CA TYR A 316 20.15 -21.26 -5.52
C TYR A 316 19.18 -22.41 -5.78
N ILE A 317 18.19 -22.60 -4.89
CA ILE A 317 17.18 -23.64 -5.06
C ILE A 317 16.35 -23.42 -6.33
N ASN A 318 15.89 -22.19 -6.57
CA ASN A 318 15.08 -21.93 -7.76
C ASN A 318 15.86 -22.18 -9.06
N ARG A 319 17.17 -21.94 -9.10
CA ARG A 319 18.01 -22.30 -10.24
C ARG A 319 17.99 -23.81 -10.49
N LEU A 320 18.25 -24.61 -9.45
CA LEU A 320 18.20 -26.08 -9.54
C LEU A 320 16.82 -26.59 -10.01
N ARG A 321 15.73 -25.98 -9.51
CA ARG A 321 14.37 -26.34 -9.93
C ARG A 321 14.08 -26.02 -11.39
N ILE A 322 14.55 -24.86 -11.88
CA ILE A 322 14.39 -24.49 -13.29
C ILE A 322 15.24 -25.38 -14.19
N ASP A 323 16.47 -25.71 -13.78
CA ASP A 323 17.34 -26.62 -14.53
C ASP A 323 16.77 -28.05 -14.60
N ASP A 324 16.12 -28.52 -13.52
CA ASP A 324 15.40 -29.79 -13.49
C ASP A 324 14.15 -29.76 -14.39
N PHE A 325 13.36 -28.68 -14.33
CA PHE A 325 12.23 -28.47 -15.25
C PHE A 325 12.67 -28.50 -16.72
N ILE A 326 13.74 -27.78 -17.07
CA ILE A 326 14.25 -27.76 -18.45
C ILE A 326 14.66 -29.16 -18.91
N ARG A 327 15.34 -29.93 -18.05
CA ARG A 327 15.75 -31.31 -18.35
C ARG A 327 14.55 -32.22 -18.59
N GLN A 328 13.51 -32.15 -17.76
CA GLN A 328 12.31 -32.99 -17.88
C GLN A 328 11.53 -32.74 -19.18
N ILE A 329 11.41 -31.48 -19.59
CA ILE A 329 10.76 -31.16 -20.86
C ILE A 329 11.64 -31.58 -22.04
N ALA A 330 12.95 -31.34 -21.97
CA ALA A 330 13.87 -31.72 -23.05
C ALA A 330 14.00 -33.25 -23.24
N SER A 331 13.79 -34.03 -22.18
CA SER A 331 13.79 -35.51 -22.23
C SER A 331 12.43 -36.12 -22.56
N ASN A 332 11.43 -35.33 -22.94
CA ASN A 332 10.03 -35.75 -23.16
C ASN A 332 9.39 -36.46 -21.96
N GLN A 333 9.92 -36.24 -20.75
CA GLN A 333 9.40 -36.86 -19.52
C GLN A 333 8.08 -36.24 -19.07
N SER A 334 7.76 -35.02 -19.51
CA SER A 334 6.48 -34.36 -19.27
C SER A 334 6.07 -33.51 -20.46
N THR A 335 4.82 -33.67 -20.91
CA THR A 335 4.21 -32.85 -21.98
C THR A 335 3.51 -31.61 -21.45
N ASN A 336 3.25 -31.54 -20.13
CA ASN A 336 2.55 -30.43 -19.50
C ASN A 336 3.50 -29.60 -18.62
N PHE A 337 3.75 -28.35 -19.01
CA PHE A 337 4.60 -27.43 -18.25
C PHE A 337 4.16 -27.24 -16.80
N GLN A 338 2.86 -27.30 -16.54
CA GLN A 338 2.35 -27.13 -15.18
C GLN A 338 2.78 -28.30 -14.28
N ASP A 339 2.69 -29.52 -14.77
CA ASP A 339 3.01 -30.73 -14.00
C ASP A 339 4.52 -30.83 -13.78
N ALA A 340 5.32 -30.50 -14.80
CA ALA A 340 6.77 -30.42 -14.68
C ALA A 340 7.22 -29.37 -13.64
N PHE A 341 6.56 -28.22 -13.56
CA PHE A 341 6.88 -27.23 -12.51
C PHE A 341 6.54 -27.72 -11.10
N TYR A 342 5.43 -28.43 -10.93
CA TYR A 342 5.08 -29.02 -9.63
C TYR A 342 6.06 -30.12 -9.25
N PHE A 343 6.45 -30.97 -10.20
CA PHE A 343 7.42 -32.04 -9.99
C PHE A 343 8.82 -31.49 -9.64
N ALA A 344 9.22 -30.35 -10.23
CA ALA A 344 10.44 -29.63 -9.85
C ALA A 344 10.35 -28.96 -8.46
N GLY A 345 9.21 -29.00 -7.77
CA GLY A 345 9.06 -28.52 -6.38
C GLY A 345 8.52 -27.11 -6.22
N PHE A 346 7.96 -26.50 -7.28
CA PHE A 346 7.24 -25.23 -7.15
C PHE A 346 5.85 -25.45 -6.55
N ARG A 347 5.38 -24.55 -5.67
CA ARG A 347 4.01 -24.60 -5.13
C ARG A 347 2.95 -23.93 -6.00
N SER A 348 3.37 -23.13 -6.98
CA SER A 348 2.46 -22.42 -7.88
C SER A 348 3.09 -22.12 -9.22
N ARG A 349 2.29 -22.27 -10.29
CA ARG A 349 2.65 -21.92 -11.66
C ARG A 349 3.13 -20.48 -11.82
N ALA A 350 2.46 -19.52 -11.18
CA ALA A 350 2.83 -18.11 -11.26
C ALA A 350 4.23 -17.83 -10.70
N THR A 351 4.61 -18.51 -9.61
CA THR A 351 5.96 -18.39 -9.03
C THR A 351 7.00 -19.04 -9.93
N ALA A 352 6.68 -20.20 -10.51
CA ALA A 352 7.57 -20.91 -11.43
C ALA A 352 7.85 -20.10 -12.69
N LEU A 353 6.81 -19.58 -13.37
CA LEU A 353 6.94 -18.75 -14.58
C LEU A 353 7.79 -17.50 -14.34
N ARG A 354 7.58 -16.83 -13.19
CA ARG A 354 8.37 -15.65 -12.85
C ARG A 354 9.85 -15.98 -12.64
N ASN A 355 10.16 -17.07 -11.93
CA ASN A 355 11.55 -17.47 -11.71
C ASN A 355 12.18 -18.00 -13.00
N PHE A 356 11.44 -18.72 -13.84
CA PHE A 356 11.87 -19.15 -15.17
C PHE A 356 12.30 -17.93 -15.98
N ARG A 357 11.41 -16.95 -16.19
CA ARG A 357 11.74 -15.73 -16.94
C ARG A 357 12.89 -14.94 -16.34
N LYS A 358 13.03 -14.93 -15.01
CA LYS A 358 14.15 -14.25 -14.35
C LYS A 358 15.49 -14.93 -14.64
N ILE A 359 15.51 -16.26 -14.76
CA ILE A 359 16.73 -17.06 -14.96
C ILE A 359 17.07 -17.21 -16.45
N THR A 360 16.07 -17.44 -17.30
CA THR A 360 16.25 -17.70 -18.74
C THR A 360 16.01 -16.48 -19.63
N GLY A 361 15.44 -15.39 -19.08
CA GLY A 361 15.10 -14.17 -19.83
C GLY A 361 13.76 -14.23 -20.59
N MET A 362 13.22 -15.43 -20.82
CA MET A 362 12.07 -15.67 -21.70
C MET A 362 11.01 -16.56 -21.04
N ILE A 363 9.85 -16.75 -21.67
CA ILE A 363 8.82 -17.67 -21.17
C ILE A 363 9.05 -19.11 -21.69
N PRO A 364 8.55 -20.14 -20.99
CA PRO A 364 8.85 -21.54 -21.36
C PRO A 364 8.50 -21.91 -22.80
N SER A 365 7.37 -21.43 -23.31
CA SER A 365 6.95 -21.68 -24.70
C SER A 365 7.98 -21.17 -25.71
N GLU A 366 8.46 -19.93 -25.53
CA GLU A 366 9.49 -19.33 -26.37
C GLU A 366 10.82 -20.08 -26.24
N TYR A 367 11.19 -20.46 -25.01
CA TYR A 367 12.45 -21.17 -24.75
C TYR A 367 12.55 -22.52 -25.47
N PHE A 368 11.47 -23.31 -25.47
CA PHE A 368 11.48 -24.62 -26.12
C PHE A 368 11.23 -24.52 -27.63
N GLN A 369 10.49 -23.52 -28.10
CA GLN A 369 10.31 -23.27 -29.53
C GLN A 369 11.60 -22.82 -30.21
N LEU A 370 12.36 -21.91 -29.60
CA LEU A 370 13.66 -21.49 -30.10
C LEU A 370 14.65 -22.67 -30.15
N LYS A 371 14.56 -23.58 -29.15
CA LYS A 371 15.44 -24.75 -29.09
C LYS A 371 15.09 -25.80 -30.15
N SER A 372 13.81 -25.97 -30.52
CA SER A 372 13.43 -26.82 -31.65
C SER A 372 13.90 -26.23 -32.98
N GLU A 373 13.70 -24.91 -33.19
CA GLU A 373 14.11 -24.23 -34.43
C GLU A 373 15.64 -24.23 -34.62
N CYS A 374 16.43 -24.11 -33.55
CA CYS A 374 17.90 -24.25 -33.61
C CYS A 374 18.36 -25.69 -33.88
N PHE A 375 17.60 -26.71 -33.45
CA PHE A 375 17.95 -28.11 -33.71
C PHE A 375 17.72 -28.47 -35.17
N ASP A 376 16.62 -28.00 -35.76
CA ASP A 376 16.29 -28.19 -37.18
C ASP A 376 17.31 -27.51 -38.12
N LEU A 377 17.91 -26.39 -37.70
CA LEU A 377 18.96 -25.69 -38.46
C LEU A 377 20.32 -26.38 -38.40
N ALA A 378 20.66 -27.06 -37.30
CA ALA A 378 21.92 -27.80 -37.15
C ALA A 378 21.91 -29.14 -37.91
N ASP A 379 20.77 -29.82 -37.99
CA ASP A 379 20.60 -31.03 -38.81
C ASP A 379 20.58 -30.72 -40.31
N PHE A 380 20.23 -29.50 -40.71
CA PHE A 380 20.34 -29.04 -42.11
C PHE A 380 21.79 -28.75 -42.52
N GLN A 381 22.64 -28.25 -41.61
CA GLN A 381 24.04 -27.94 -41.91
C GLN A 381 25.01 -29.12 -41.81
N SER A 382 24.56 -30.29 -41.34
CA SER A 382 25.36 -31.52 -41.28
C SER A 382 25.05 -32.53 -42.39
N ASN A 383 24.08 -32.21 -43.26
CA ASN A 383 23.68 -33.00 -44.43
C ASN A 383 24.03 -32.32 -45.77
N GLU A 384 24.79 -31.23 -45.76
CA GLU A 384 25.57 -30.71 -46.89
C GLU A 384 27.06 -30.98 -46.64
#